data_AF-A0A9E6AA33-F1
#
_entry.id   AF-A0A9E6AA33-F1
#
_cell.length_a   1.000
_cell.length_b   1.000
_cell.length_c   1.000
_cell.angle_alpha   90.00
_cell.angle_beta   90.00
_cell.angle_gamma   90.00
#
_symmetry.space_group_name_H-M   'P 1'
#
loop_
_entity.id
_entity.type
_entity.pdbx_description
1 polymer ?
#
loop_
_entity_poly.entity_id
_entity_poly.type
_entity_poly.pdbx_seq_one_letter_code
_entity_poly.pdbx_strand_id
1 'polypeptide(L)'
;MHRFIIPFIVGLCSASPGLANEAVNRFEAASEAISEKLYQLSDAENPGVFKRLPDHEWDAAHRSAGTCVLVAIADQAGAQSMTQYIVSLESVAESTFGNTASLLDALNFQVSGVSSQSIQLIGQACGLTELQAARLQAALQ
;
A
#
# COMPACT_ATOMS: atom_id res chain seq x y z
N MET A 1 54.41 10.23 -24.15
CA MET A 1 52.95 10.50 -24.06
C MET A 1 52.27 9.21 -23.59
N HIS A 2 52.01 9.08 -22.29
CA HIS A 2 51.42 7.86 -21.71
C HIS A 2 49.91 8.05 -21.57
N ARG A 3 49.13 7.28 -22.33
CA ARG A 3 47.67 7.21 -22.23
C ARG A 3 47.29 6.28 -21.08
N PHE A 4 46.77 6.85 -19.99
CA PHE A 4 46.09 6.09 -18.95
C PHE A 4 44.68 5.76 -19.43
N ILE A 5 44.38 4.47 -19.60
CA ILE A 5 43.02 3.96 -19.82
C ILE A 5 42.45 3.63 -18.43
N ILE A 6 41.47 4.40 -17.98
CA ILE A 6 40.76 4.14 -16.72
C ILE A 6 39.61 3.18 -17.05
N PRO A 7 39.57 1.96 -16.49
CA PRO A 7 38.42 1.08 -16.64
C PRO A 7 37.25 1.63 -15.81
N PHE A 8 36.19 2.00 -16.49
CA PHE A 8 34.90 2.39 -15.92
C PHE A 8 34.22 1.11 -15.39
N ILE A 9 34.42 0.78 -14.12
CA ILE A 9 33.70 -0.32 -13.45
C ILE A 9 32.29 0.21 -13.15
N VAL A 10 31.35 -0.07 -14.05
CA VAL A 10 29.92 0.09 -13.79
C VAL A 10 29.51 -1.02 -12.81
N GLY A 11 29.58 -0.71 -11.51
CA GLY A 11 29.00 -1.52 -10.46
C GLY A 11 27.47 -1.47 -10.57
N LEU A 12 26.90 -2.43 -11.30
CA LEU A 12 25.48 -2.75 -11.25
C LEU A 12 25.15 -3.20 -9.83
N CYS A 13 24.72 -2.26 -8.98
CA CYS A 13 23.92 -2.61 -7.80
C CYS A 13 22.62 -3.24 -8.31
N SER A 14 22.63 -4.55 -8.49
CA SER A 14 21.41 -5.34 -8.68
C SER A 14 20.59 -5.21 -7.40
N ALA A 15 19.63 -4.29 -7.37
CA ALA A 15 18.57 -4.35 -6.38
C ALA A 15 17.90 -5.72 -6.54
N SER A 16 18.10 -6.62 -5.57
CA SER A 16 17.62 -7.99 -5.64
C SER A 16 16.10 -7.98 -5.83
N PRO A 17 15.54 -8.53 -6.92
CA PRO A 17 14.10 -8.52 -7.18
C PRO A 17 13.27 -9.14 -6.05
N GLY A 18 13.88 -9.98 -5.20
CA GLY A 18 13.24 -10.54 -4.01
C GLY A 18 12.81 -9.50 -2.96
N LEU A 19 13.54 -8.38 -2.79
CA LEU A 19 13.20 -7.37 -1.78
C LEU A 19 11.95 -6.55 -2.18
N ALA A 20 11.78 -6.30 -3.48
CA ALA A 20 10.59 -5.61 -3.99
C ALA A 20 9.33 -6.49 -3.86
N ASN A 21 9.46 -7.78 -4.18
CA ASN A 21 8.35 -8.73 -4.02
C ASN A 21 7.92 -8.87 -2.55
N GLU A 22 8.86 -8.92 -1.62
CA GLU A 22 8.55 -9.01 -0.19
C GLU A 22 7.81 -7.76 0.31
N ALA A 23 8.26 -6.57 -0.09
CA ALA A 23 7.58 -5.32 0.29
C ALA A 23 6.14 -5.25 -0.21
N VAL A 24 5.91 -5.67 -1.46
CA VAL A 24 4.55 -5.71 -2.05
C VAL A 24 3.68 -6.75 -1.35
N ASN A 25 4.20 -7.95 -1.06
CA ASN A 25 3.47 -8.98 -0.33
C ASN A 25 3.00 -8.49 1.04
N ARG A 26 3.89 -7.81 1.77
CA ARG A 26 3.57 -7.24 3.08
C ARG A 26 2.53 -6.14 3.00
N PHE A 27 2.66 -5.26 2.00
CA PHE A 27 1.70 -4.18 1.78
C PHE A 27 0.30 -4.72 1.44
N GLU A 28 0.23 -5.72 0.57
CA GLU A 28 -1.01 -6.42 0.22
C GLU A 28 -1.65 -7.07 1.44
N ALA A 29 -0.92 -7.93 2.16
CA ALA A 29 -1.44 -8.63 3.32
C ALA A 29 -1.96 -7.66 4.41
N ALA A 30 -1.24 -6.57 4.66
CA ALA A 30 -1.68 -5.54 5.61
C ALA A 30 -2.95 -4.83 5.11
N SER A 31 -3.02 -4.50 3.81
CA SER A 31 -4.17 -3.82 3.22
C SER A 31 -5.42 -4.69 3.24
N GLU A 32 -5.31 -5.96 2.87
CA GLU A 32 -6.40 -6.94 2.92
C GLU A 32 -6.93 -7.14 4.34
N ALA A 33 -6.02 -7.28 5.32
CA ALA A 33 -6.40 -7.41 6.73
C ALA A 33 -7.11 -6.16 7.26
N ILE A 34 -6.71 -4.96 6.85
CA ILE A 34 -7.40 -3.71 7.19
C ILE A 34 -8.78 -3.66 6.54
N SER A 35 -8.91 -4.05 5.27
CA SER A 35 -10.19 -4.10 4.56
C SER A 35 -11.16 -5.09 5.19
N GLU A 36 -10.71 -6.29 5.55
CA GLU A 36 -11.54 -7.28 6.24
C GLU A 36 -12.06 -6.74 7.58
N LYS A 37 -11.20 -6.08 8.38
CA LYS A 37 -11.64 -5.42 9.63
C LYS A 37 -12.67 -4.33 9.36
N LEU A 38 -12.44 -3.48 8.35
CA LEU A 38 -13.39 -2.43 7.98
C LEU A 38 -14.76 -3.03 7.65
N TYR A 39 -14.78 -4.16 6.94
CA TYR A 39 -16.01 -4.84 6.54
C TYR A 39 -16.73 -5.44 7.75
N GLN A 40 -16.00 -6.11 8.64
CA GLN A 40 -16.54 -6.67 9.89
C GLN A 40 -17.14 -5.57 10.80
N LEU A 41 -16.43 -4.45 10.96
CA LEU A 41 -16.92 -3.32 11.74
C LEU A 41 -18.15 -2.66 11.10
N SER A 42 -18.12 -2.48 9.78
CA SER A 42 -19.25 -1.93 9.03
C SER A 42 -20.52 -2.80 9.15
N ASP A 43 -20.37 -4.12 9.16
CA ASP A 43 -21.51 -5.04 9.36
C ASP A 43 -22.02 -5.05 10.79
N ALA A 44 -21.11 -4.97 11.77
CA ALA A 44 -21.50 -4.86 13.18
C ALA A 44 -22.29 -3.57 13.45
N GLU A 45 -21.90 -2.47 12.80
CA GLU A 45 -22.59 -1.18 12.89
C GLU A 45 -23.88 -1.13 12.06
N ASN A 46 -23.91 -1.81 10.91
CA ASN A 46 -25.04 -1.83 9.99
C ASN A 46 -25.23 -3.25 9.40
N PRO A 47 -25.99 -4.12 10.09
CA PRO A 47 -26.10 -5.53 9.73
C PRO A 47 -26.59 -5.75 8.29
N GLY A 48 -25.87 -6.59 7.54
CA GLY A 48 -26.18 -6.93 6.16
C GLY A 48 -25.49 -6.03 5.13
N VAL A 49 -24.65 -5.09 5.56
CA VAL A 49 -23.74 -4.36 4.66
C VAL A 49 -22.65 -5.28 4.11
N PHE A 50 -22.10 -6.21 4.91
CA PHE A 50 -20.98 -7.09 4.49
C PHE A 50 -21.25 -7.82 3.18
N LYS A 51 -22.46 -8.37 3.03
CA LYS A 51 -22.85 -9.19 1.86
C LYS A 51 -22.89 -8.41 0.54
N ARG A 52 -22.79 -7.08 0.60
CA ARG A 52 -22.81 -6.19 -0.57
C ARG A 52 -21.45 -5.55 -0.86
N LEU A 53 -20.46 -5.80 -0.01
CA LEU A 53 -19.10 -5.30 -0.23
C LEU A 53 -18.37 -6.24 -1.20
N PRO A 54 -17.50 -5.69 -2.07
CA PRO A 54 -16.70 -6.50 -2.98
C PRO A 54 -15.71 -7.37 -2.21
N ASP A 55 -15.10 -8.33 -2.91
CA ASP A 55 -13.93 -9.03 -2.40
C ASP A 55 -12.79 -8.04 -2.10
N HIS A 56 -12.13 -8.25 -0.96
CA HIS A 56 -11.00 -7.44 -0.52
C HIS A 56 -9.65 -7.99 -1.00
N GLU A 57 -9.59 -9.23 -1.51
CA GLU A 57 -8.36 -9.84 -2.01
C GLU A 57 -7.80 -9.11 -3.23
N TRP A 58 -6.48 -8.92 -3.29
CA TRP A 58 -5.80 -8.23 -4.37
C TRP A 58 -5.59 -9.15 -5.58
N ASP A 59 -6.01 -8.67 -6.75
CA ASP A 59 -5.64 -9.28 -8.01
C ASP A 59 -4.32 -8.71 -8.56
N ALA A 60 -3.88 -9.18 -9.73
CA ALA A 60 -2.67 -8.70 -10.37
C ALA A 60 -2.67 -7.17 -10.63
N ALA A 61 -3.83 -6.56 -10.88
CA ALA A 61 -3.91 -5.12 -11.10
C ALA A 61 -3.69 -4.35 -9.80
N HIS A 62 -4.27 -4.80 -8.69
CA HIS A 62 -4.03 -4.23 -7.36
C HIS A 62 -2.58 -4.39 -6.94
N ARG A 63 -1.97 -5.56 -7.17
CA ARG A 63 -0.55 -5.79 -6.92
C ARG A 63 0.35 -4.86 -7.70
N SER A 64 0.03 -4.62 -8.97
CA SER A 64 0.77 -3.67 -9.81
C SER A 64 0.62 -2.23 -9.29
N ALA A 65 -0.59 -1.81 -8.94
CA ALA A 65 -0.85 -0.48 -8.37
C ALA A 65 -0.14 -0.31 -7.02
N GLY A 66 -0.18 -1.32 -6.16
CA GLY A 66 0.50 -1.30 -4.87
C GLY A 66 2.03 -1.23 -5.01
N THR A 67 2.59 -1.94 -5.99
CA THR A 67 4.01 -1.81 -6.35
C THR A 67 4.36 -0.38 -6.75
N CYS A 68 3.53 0.25 -7.60
CA CYS A 68 3.69 1.65 -8.00
C CYS A 68 3.68 2.59 -6.78
N VAL A 69 2.77 2.39 -5.83
CA VAL A 69 2.68 3.21 -4.61
C VAL A 69 3.97 3.13 -3.80
N LEU A 70 4.47 1.91 -3.55
CA LEU A 70 5.69 1.70 -2.75
C LEU A 70 6.92 2.32 -3.43
N VAL A 71 7.06 2.15 -4.74
CA VAL A 71 8.13 2.77 -5.53
C VAL A 71 8.04 4.29 -5.46
N ALA A 72 6.86 4.88 -5.66
CA ALA A 72 6.68 6.33 -5.60
C ALA A 72 7.00 6.93 -4.22
N ILE A 73 6.63 6.24 -3.13
CA ILE A 73 7.00 6.65 -1.77
C ILE A 73 8.53 6.57 -1.59
N ALA A 74 9.15 5.48 -2.07
CA ALA A 74 10.60 5.31 -2.00
C ALA A 74 11.36 6.37 -2.82
N ASP A 75 10.85 6.73 -3.99
CA ASP A 75 11.43 7.77 -4.85
C ASP A 75 11.27 9.17 -4.23
N GLN A 76 10.13 9.45 -3.61
CA GLN A 76 9.85 10.76 -3.02
C GLN A 76 10.60 11.01 -1.70
N ALA A 77 10.70 10.01 -0.82
CA ALA A 77 11.22 10.19 0.54
C ALA A 77 12.25 9.13 0.99
N GLY A 78 12.59 8.18 0.12
CA GLY A 78 13.57 7.14 0.39
C GLY A 78 12.96 5.82 0.86
N ALA A 79 13.75 4.74 0.72
CA ALA A 79 13.34 3.38 1.07
C ALA A 79 12.97 3.21 2.56
N GLN A 80 13.52 4.04 3.45
CA GLN A 80 13.15 4.03 4.87
C GLN A 80 11.70 4.48 5.08
N SER A 81 11.25 5.51 4.36
CA SER A 81 9.86 5.99 4.42
C SER A 81 8.88 4.96 3.84
N MET A 82 9.25 4.29 2.74
CA MET A 82 8.48 3.14 2.23
C MET A 82 8.35 2.04 3.28
N THR A 83 9.44 1.72 3.99
CA THR A 83 9.42 0.70 5.05
C THR A 83 8.54 1.13 6.22
N GLN A 84 8.63 2.39 6.66
CA GLN A 84 7.76 2.95 7.71
C GLN A 84 6.29 2.92 7.29
N TYR A 85 5.98 3.21 6.03
CA TYR A 85 4.62 3.14 5.52
C TYR A 85 4.04 1.73 5.66
N ILE A 86 4.77 0.70 5.22
CA ILE A 86 4.34 -0.71 5.33
C ILE A 86 4.17 -1.10 6.80
N VAL A 87 5.15 -0.80 7.67
CA VAL A 87 5.10 -1.14 9.10
C VAL A 87 3.92 -0.46 9.81
N SER A 88 3.60 0.78 9.45
CA SER A 88 2.43 1.46 10.01
C SER A 88 1.13 0.77 9.62
N LEU A 89 1.00 0.30 8.37
CA LEU A 89 -0.17 -0.47 7.94
C LEU A 89 -0.26 -1.83 8.65
N GLU A 90 0.86 -2.54 8.78
CA GLU A 90 0.91 -3.80 9.54
C GLU A 90 0.47 -3.59 11.00
N SER A 91 0.94 -2.52 11.64
CA SER A 91 0.54 -2.16 13.01
C SER A 91 -0.97 -1.91 13.12
N VAL A 92 -1.58 -1.24 12.14
CA VAL A 92 -3.04 -1.07 12.08
C VAL A 92 -3.73 -2.42 11.82
N ALA A 93 -3.20 -3.25 10.93
CA ALA A 93 -3.71 -4.58 10.64
C ALA A 93 -3.64 -5.54 11.84
N GLU A 94 -2.69 -5.37 12.75
CA GLU A 94 -2.58 -6.16 13.99
C GLU A 94 -3.45 -5.60 15.12
N SER A 95 -3.86 -4.33 15.03
CA SER A 95 -4.64 -3.65 16.06
C SER A 95 -6.11 -4.10 16.10
N THR A 96 -6.72 -3.93 17.27
CA THR A 96 -8.17 -4.15 17.49
C THR A 96 -8.87 -2.81 17.61
N PHE A 97 -10.01 -2.67 16.94
CA PHE A 97 -10.79 -1.44 16.90
C PHE A 97 -12.23 -1.72 17.34
N GLY A 98 -12.86 -0.76 18.00
CA GLY A 98 -14.23 -0.91 18.51
C GLY A 98 -15.31 -0.44 17.54
N ASN A 99 -14.95 0.36 16.54
CA ASN A 99 -15.84 0.94 15.53
C ASN A 99 -15.05 1.40 14.30
N THR A 100 -15.76 1.64 13.20
CA THR A 100 -15.20 2.10 11.92
C THR A 100 -14.44 3.41 12.07
N ALA A 101 -14.95 4.36 12.86
CA ALA A 101 -14.32 5.66 13.06
C ALA A 101 -12.91 5.53 13.68
N SER A 102 -12.75 4.65 14.67
CA SER A 102 -11.46 4.40 15.32
C SER A 102 -10.44 3.73 14.40
N LEU A 103 -10.88 2.85 13.49
CA LEU A 103 -10.03 2.27 12.46
C LEU A 103 -9.56 3.34 11.46
N LEU A 104 -10.48 4.18 10.98
CA LEU A 104 -10.17 5.26 10.02
C LEU A 104 -9.25 6.32 10.63
N ASP A 105 -9.38 6.62 11.92
CA ASP A 105 -8.47 7.52 12.63
C ASP A 105 -7.04 6.94 12.67
N ALA A 106 -6.89 5.65 12.96
CA ALA A 106 -5.59 4.98 12.99
C ALA A 106 -4.89 4.94 11.62
N LEU A 107 -5.64 4.99 10.52
CA LEU A 107 -5.10 5.10 9.16
C LEU A 107 -4.54 6.50 8.84
N ASN A 108 -4.76 7.51 9.69
CA ASN A 108 -4.16 8.85 9.56
C ASN A 108 -2.73 8.95 10.15
N PHE A 109 -1.96 7.88 10.07
CA PHE A 109 -0.58 7.86 10.55
C PHE A 109 0.34 8.74 9.67
N GLN A 110 1.45 9.18 10.26
CA GLN A 110 2.45 9.99 9.57
C GLN A 110 3.64 9.13 9.15
N VAL A 111 4.14 9.36 7.94
CA VAL A 111 5.39 8.77 7.44
C VAL A 111 6.42 9.88 7.28
N SER A 112 7.65 9.63 7.70
CA SER A 112 8.70 10.65 7.58
C SER A 112 8.92 11.04 6.11
N GLY A 113 8.95 12.34 5.82
CA GLY A 113 9.20 12.85 4.47
C GLY A 113 8.03 12.74 3.47
N VAL A 114 6.90 12.12 3.86
CA VAL A 114 5.70 12.02 3.00
C VAL A 114 4.46 12.39 3.81
N SER A 115 3.75 13.44 3.39
CA SER A 115 2.47 13.80 4.02
C SER A 115 1.39 12.78 3.68
N SER A 116 0.37 12.63 4.54
CA SER A 116 -0.80 11.79 4.26
C SER A 116 -1.50 12.17 2.96
N GLN A 117 -1.58 13.47 2.67
CA GLN A 117 -2.10 13.97 1.39
C GLN A 117 -1.26 13.50 0.19
N SER A 118 0.07 13.46 0.32
CA SER A 118 0.93 12.94 -0.74
C SER A 118 0.70 11.44 -0.96
N ILE A 119 0.54 10.66 0.10
CA ILE A 119 0.23 9.22 0.00
C ILE A 119 -1.10 9.00 -0.75
N GLN A 120 -2.12 9.80 -0.44
CA GLN A 120 -3.41 9.74 -1.14
C GLN A 120 -3.27 10.07 -2.64
N LEU A 121 -2.52 11.13 -2.98
CA LEU A 121 -2.26 11.51 -4.37
C LEU A 121 -1.46 10.44 -5.12
N ILE A 122 -0.48 9.81 -4.47
CA ILE A 122 0.27 8.68 -5.02
C ILE A 122 -0.67 7.50 -5.30
N GLY A 123 -1.55 7.16 -4.35
CA GLY A 123 -2.54 6.09 -4.51
C GLY A 123 -3.46 6.30 -5.72
N GLN A 124 -3.95 7.52 -5.90
CA GLN A 124 -4.75 7.91 -7.07
C GLN A 124 -3.91 7.84 -8.36
N ALA A 125 -2.70 8.40 -8.36
CA ALA A 125 -1.83 8.37 -9.55
C ALA A 125 -1.45 6.95 -9.98
N CYS A 126 -1.34 6.01 -9.04
CA CYS A 126 -1.09 4.60 -9.30
C CYS A 126 -2.36 3.79 -9.64
N GLY A 127 -3.54 4.41 -9.67
CA GLY A 127 -4.80 3.76 -10.04
C GLY A 127 -5.44 2.93 -8.93
N LEU A 128 -4.89 2.94 -7.71
CA LEU A 128 -5.38 2.09 -6.62
C LEU A 128 -6.79 2.50 -6.18
N THR A 129 -7.07 3.81 -6.18
CA THR A 129 -8.39 4.35 -5.83
C THR A 129 -9.45 3.97 -6.87
N GLU A 130 -9.12 4.06 -8.16
CA GLU A 130 -9.99 3.72 -9.27
C GLU A 130 -10.32 2.23 -9.29
N LEU A 131 -9.32 1.37 -9.01
CA LEU A 131 -9.51 -0.06 -8.89
C LEU A 131 -10.49 -0.43 -7.76
N GLN A 132 -10.33 0.20 -6.58
CA GLN A 132 -11.25 0.00 -5.46
C GLN A 132 -12.67 0.48 -5.79
N ALA A 133 -12.79 1.65 -6.44
CA ALA A 133 -14.07 2.20 -6.85
C ALA A 133 -14.78 1.30 -7.89
N ALA A 134 -14.03 0.78 -8.86
CA ALA A 134 -14.57 -0.12 -9.89
C ALA A 134 -15.09 -1.43 -9.27
N ARG A 135 -14.37 -2.00 -8.29
CA ARG A 135 -14.83 -3.19 -7.55
C ARG A 135 -16.10 -2.94 -6.78
N LEU A 136 -16.15 -1.81 -6.05
CA LEU A 136 -17.36 -1.43 -5.32
C LEU A 136 -18.54 -1.23 -6.28
N GLN A 137 -18.34 -0.56 -7.40
CA GLN A 137 -19.38 -0.37 -8.40
C GLN A 137 -19.87 -1.71 -8.98
N ALA A 138 -18.97 -2.65 -9.24
CA ALA A 138 -19.32 -3.97 -9.74
C ALA A 138 -20.12 -4.80 -8.71
N ALA A 139 -19.83 -4.65 -7.42
CA ALA A 139 -20.56 -5.34 -6.34
C ALA A 139 -21.99 -4.80 -6.09
N LEU A 140 -22.31 -3.61 -6.60
CA LEU A 140 -23.63 -2.97 -6.44
C LEU A 140 -24.60 -3.25 -7.59
N GLN A 141 -24.17 -3.99 -8.62
CA GLN A 141 -25.00 -4.39 -9.78
C GLN A 141 -25.66 -5.74 -9.55
#